data_AF-A0A4Q0AUD2-F1
#
_entry.id   AF-A0A4Q0AUD2-F1
#
_cell.length_a   1.000
_cell.length_b   1.000
_cell.length_c   1.000
_cell.angle_alpha   90.00
_cell.angle_beta   90.00
_cell.angle_gamma   90.00
#
_symmetry.space_group_name_H-M   'P 1'
#
loop_
_entity.id
_entity.type
_entity.pdbx_description
1 polymer ?
#
loop_
_entity_poly.entity_id
_entity_poly.type
_entity_poly.pdbx_seq_one_letter_code
_entity_poly.pdbx_strand_id
1 'polypeptide(L)'
;MPSTAETGHAKNVANFETLISFCIGYGAAYNPSRDSLKIANLHNPSLPQPNQPLLIAKPKKLPSTMLLTLVEHFNGLIELVSSHTEYNPNEEELKVTALQTLLTQLKADNISVINTHTDWSNSRLTRDNVLYADTTGLVDTALNVKGYVKSLFGATSPQFAQVKGIEFKRGKN
;
A
#
# COMPACT_ATOMS: atom_id res chain seq x y z
N MET A 1 15.40 -13.84 4.51
CA MET A 1 14.33 -12.89 4.09
C MET A 1 13.12 -13.15 4.96
N PRO A 2 12.53 -12.15 5.64
CA PRO A 2 11.24 -12.35 6.30
C PRO A 2 10.19 -12.72 5.25
N SER A 3 9.28 -13.63 5.61
CA SER A 3 8.28 -14.21 4.71
C SER A 3 7.48 -13.13 3.95
N THR A 4 7.45 -13.22 2.61
CA THR A 4 6.63 -12.40 1.71
C THR A 4 5.22 -12.93 1.53
N ALA A 5 4.86 -14.01 2.24
CA ALA A 5 3.57 -14.65 2.07
C ALA A 5 2.48 -13.77 2.71
N GLU A 6 1.68 -13.09 1.89
CA GLU A 6 0.50 -12.27 2.23
C GLU A 6 -0.66 -13.07 2.86
N THR A 7 -0.38 -14.23 3.46
CA THR A 7 -1.39 -15.14 4.00
C THR A 7 -2.25 -14.48 5.09
N GLY A 8 -1.74 -13.49 5.82
CA GLY A 8 -2.51 -12.78 6.84
C GLY A 8 -3.57 -11.83 6.28
N HIS A 9 -3.19 -11.00 5.31
CA HIS A 9 -4.08 -10.00 4.71
C HIS A 9 -5.23 -10.68 3.96
N ALA A 10 -4.90 -11.62 3.06
CA ALA A 10 -5.89 -12.34 2.26
C ALA A 10 -6.87 -13.14 3.14
N LYS A 11 -6.38 -13.76 4.22
CA LYS A 11 -7.25 -14.46 5.18
C LYS A 11 -8.18 -13.50 5.92
N ASN A 12 -7.70 -12.35 6.37
CA ASN A 12 -8.57 -11.36 7.01
C ASN A 12 -9.68 -10.89 6.06
N VAL A 13 -9.34 -10.60 4.80
CA VAL A 13 -10.32 -10.19 3.78
C VAL A 13 -11.35 -11.31 3.55
N ALA A 14 -10.91 -12.53 3.28
CA ALA A 14 -11.83 -13.67 3.06
C ALA A 14 -12.72 -13.96 4.28
N ASN A 15 -12.16 -13.86 5.48
CA ASN A 15 -12.89 -14.03 6.73
C ASN A 15 -13.90 -12.89 6.96
N PHE A 16 -13.59 -11.68 6.52
CA PHE A 16 -14.51 -10.56 6.60
C PHE A 16 -15.71 -10.74 5.68
N GLU A 17 -15.48 -11.17 4.43
CA GLU A 17 -16.57 -11.52 3.50
C GLU A 17 -17.45 -12.65 4.05
N THR A 18 -16.83 -13.65 4.69
CA THR A 18 -17.57 -14.72 5.38
C THR A 18 -18.43 -14.17 6.52
N LEU A 19 -17.88 -13.25 7.34
CA LEU A 19 -18.61 -12.60 8.42
C LEU A 19 -19.78 -11.76 7.89
N ILE A 20 -19.58 -11.01 6.81
CA ILE A 20 -20.63 -10.22 6.15
C ILE A 20 -21.73 -11.14 5.64
N SER A 21 -21.39 -12.27 5.02
CA SER A 21 -22.36 -13.25 4.52
C SER A 21 -23.27 -13.78 5.63
N PHE A 22 -22.73 -14.07 6.82
CA PHE A 22 -23.55 -14.43 7.99
C PHE A 22 -24.46 -13.29 8.43
N CYS A 23 -23.95 -12.06 8.48
CA CYS A 23 -24.75 -10.89 8.87
C CYS A 23 -25.91 -10.64 7.90
N ILE A 24 -25.70 -10.84 6.60
CA ILE A 24 -26.75 -10.82 5.57
C ILE A 24 -27.76 -11.95 5.82
N GLY A 25 -27.29 -13.17 6.11
CA GLY A 25 -28.14 -14.32 6.42
C GLY A 25 -29.03 -14.14 7.66
N TYR A 26 -28.64 -13.27 8.60
CA TYR A 26 -29.49 -12.90 9.74
C TYR A 26 -30.66 -11.99 9.38
N GLY A 27 -30.65 -11.39 8.18
CA GLY A 27 -31.74 -10.56 7.66
C GLY A 27 -32.08 -9.38 8.57
N ALA A 28 -33.38 -9.11 8.74
CA ALA A 28 -33.88 -7.97 9.51
C ALA A 28 -33.46 -7.97 10.99
N ALA A 29 -33.04 -9.12 11.54
CA ALA A 29 -32.54 -9.17 12.91
C ALA A 29 -31.21 -8.41 13.05
N TYR A 30 -30.35 -8.44 12.03
CA TYR A 30 -29.11 -7.67 11.99
C TYR A 30 -29.41 -6.22 11.57
N ASN A 31 -29.70 -5.36 12.54
CA ASN A 31 -30.09 -3.97 12.31
C ASN A 31 -29.30 -2.99 13.21
N PRO A 32 -28.00 -2.79 12.96
CA PRO A 32 -27.17 -1.94 13.81
C PRO A 32 -27.48 -0.45 13.60
N SER A 33 -27.57 0.29 14.70
CA SER A 33 -27.72 1.76 14.67
C SER A 33 -26.42 2.49 14.25
N ARG A 34 -25.26 1.87 14.48
CA ARG A 34 -23.95 2.42 14.10
C ARG A 34 -23.73 2.25 12.61
N ASP A 35 -23.50 3.35 11.90
CA ASP A 35 -23.29 3.32 10.45
C ASP A 35 -22.13 2.43 10.02
N SER A 36 -21.02 2.42 10.78
CA SER A 36 -19.85 1.57 10.47
C SER A 36 -20.11 0.07 10.50
N LEU A 37 -21.25 -0.38 11.06
CA LEU A 37 -21.64 -1.79 11.14
C LEU A 37 -22.76 -2.15 10.16
N LYS A 38 -23.34 -1.17 9.45
CA LYS A 38 -24.37 -1.46 8.44
C LYS A 38 -23.75 -2.21 7.27
N ILE A 39 -24.46 -3.20 6.74
CA ILE A 39 -24.00 -4.07 5.63
C ILE A 39 -23.45 -3.26 4.43
N ALA A 40 -24.09 -2.14 4.10
CA ALA A 40 -23.64 -1.26 3.02
C ALA A 40 -22.23 -0.69 3.24
N ASN A 41 -21.88 -0.40 4.49
CA ASN A 41 -20.60 0.20 4.87
C ASN A 41 -19.52 -0.86 5.19
N LEU A 42 -19.89 -2.13 5.35
CA LEU A 42 -18.93 -3.21 5.53
C LEU A 42 -18.18 -3.56 4.24
N HIS A 43 -18.80 -3.42 3.06
CA HIS A 43 -18.12 -3.66 1.78
C HIS A 43 -17.18 -2.54 1.34
N ASN A 44 -17.27 -1.38 1.99
CA ASN A 44 -16.46 -0.22 1.70
C ASN A 44 -15.99 0.37 3.02
N PRO A 45 -15.06 -0.28 3.75
CA PRO A 45 -14.50 0.30 4.97
C PRO A 45 -13.93 1.65 4.57
N SER A 46 -14.63 2.71 4.96
CA SER A 46 -14.37 4.07 4.50
C SER A 46 -12.89 4.36 4.66
N LEU A 47 -12.20 4.54 3.53
CA LEU A 47 -10.82 4.97 3.50
C LEU A 47 -10.75 6.26 4.34
N PRO A 48 -9.83 6.38 5.31
CA PRO A 48 -9.59 7.67 5.91
C PRO A 48 -9.32 8.68 4.79
N GLN A 49 -10.08 9.78 4.78
CA GLN A 49 -9.94 10.85 3.81
C GLN A 49 -8.48 11.37 3.81
N PRO A 50 -7.99 11.91 2.67
CA PRO A 50 -6.57 12.23 2.43
C PRO A 50 -5.96 13.32 3.34
N ASN A 51 -6.66 13.75 4.39
CA ASN A 51 -6.35 14.96 5.14
C ASN A 51 -5.51 14.70 6.39
N GLN A 52 -4.79 13.58 6.45
CA GLN A 52 -3.62 13.49 7.32
C GLN A 52 -2.41 13.96 6.50
N PRO A 53 -1.64 14.97 6.96
CA PRO A 53 -0.41 15.35 6.28
C PRO A 53 0.40 14.09 6.09
N LEU A 54 0.78 13.80 4.85
CA LEU A 54 1.58 12.64 4.48
C LEU A 54 2.72 12.52 5.49
N LEU A 55 2.62 11.57 6.41
CA LEU A 55 3.74 11.16 7.24
C LEU A 55 4.71 10.64 6.21
N ILE A 56 5.69 11.48 5.87
CA ILE A 56 6.77 11.16 4.96
C ILE A 56 7.32 9.85 5.51
N ALA A 57 7.00 8.74 4.82
CA ALA A 57 7.45 7.44 5.23
C ALA A 57 8.96 7.60 5.39
N LYS A 58 9.50 7.36 6.59
CA LYS A 58 10.95 7.43 6.81
C LYS A 58 11.55 6.58 5.70
N PRO A 59 12.23 7.16 4.70
CA PRO A 59 12.69 6.37 3.59
C PRO A 59 13.64 5.35 4.20
N LYS A 60 13.30 4.07 4.06
CA LYS A 60 14.21 2.98 4.41
C LYS A 60 15.37 3.12 3.43
N LYS A 61 16.38 3.93 3.81
CA LYS A 61 17.49 4.43 2.99
C LYS A 61 17.41 3.94 1.55
N LEU A 62 16.61 4.61 0.73
CA LEU A 62 16.77 4.42 -0.70
C LEU A 62 18.19 4.92 -0.99
N PRO A 63 19.06 4.15 -1.64
CA PRO A 63 20.39 4.63 -2.04
C PRO A 63 20.29 5.63 -3.20
N SER A 64 19.29 6.51 -3.17
CA SER A 64 19.00 7.52 -4.20
C SER A 64 20.15 8.50 -4.38
N THR A 65 20.91 8.75 -3.31
CA THR A 65 22.07 9.63 -3.35
C THR A 65 23.20 9.08 -4.22
N MET A 66 23.38 7.75 -4.31
CA MET A 66 24.44 7.13 -5.11
C MET A 66 24.12 7.16 -6.61
N LEU A 67 22.85 6.96 -6.97
CA LEU A 67 22.38 6.89 -8.36
C LEU A 67 22.33 8.28 -9.03
N LEU A 68 21.98 9.31 -8.27
CA LEU A 68 21.97 10.70 -8.75
C LEU A 68 23.40 11.22 -9.01
N THR A 69 24.35 10.89 -8.12
CA THR A 69 25.75 11.33 -8.22
C THR A 69 26.42 10.83 -9.51
N LEU A 70 26.13 9.60 -9.96
CA LEU A 70 26.72 9.06 -11.19
C LEU A 70 26.22 9.77 -12.46
N VAL A 71 24.94 10.15 -12.48
CA VAL A 71 24.35 10.93 -13.57
C VAL A 71 24.94 12.34 -13.63
N GLU A 72 25.22 12.95 -12.49
CA GLU A 72 25.91 14.24 -12.40
C GLU A 72 27.35 14.16 -12.92
N HIS A 73 28.09 13.11 -12.53
CA HIS A 73 29.43 12.86 -13.08
C HIS A 73 29.41 12.67 -14.60
N PHE A 74 28.45 11.88 -15.12
CA PHE A 74 28.34 11.66 -16.56
C PHE A 74 27.98 12.94 -17.32
N ASN A 75 27.10 13.79 -16.75
CA ASN A 75 26.83 15.12 -17.28
C ASN A 75 28.11 15.98 -17.35
N GLY A 76 28.92 15.99 -16.29
CA GLY A 76 30.18 16.73 -16.28
C GLY A 76 31.19 16.23 -17.33
N LEU A 77 31.25 14.91 -17.58
CA LEU A 77 32.08 14.36 -18.66
C LEU A 77 31.58 14.79 -20.04
N ILE A 78 30.26 14.79 -20.25
CA ILE A 78 29.65 15.27 -21.51
C ILE A 78 29.97 16.75 -21.73
N GLU A 79 29.83 17.59 -20.71
CA GLU A 79 30.17 19.02 -20.78
C GLU A 79 31.65 19.23 -21.13
N LEU A 80 32.55 18.45 -20.51
CA LEU A 80 33.98 18.50 -20.79
C LEU A 80 34.28 18.17 -22.26
N VAL A 81 33.79 17.04 -22.77
CA VAL A 81 34.07 16.65 -24.16
C VAL A 81 33.39 17.57 -25.17
N SER A 82 32.22 18.13 -24.82
CA SER A 82 31.52 19.11 -25.66
C SER A 82 32.26 20.44 -25.77
N SER A 83 33.08 20.79 -24.77
CA SER A 83 33.87 22.03 -24.78
C SER A 83 35.12 21.96 -25.67
N HIS A 84 35.52 20.77 -26.13
CA HIS A 84 36.69 20.57 -26.97
C HIS A 84 36.28 20.25 -28.42
N THR A 85 36.57 21.15 -29.34
CA THR A 85 36.22 21.00 -30.77
C THR A 85 36.96 19.85 -31.46
N GLU A 86 38.05 19.34 -30.87
CA GLU A 86 38.83 18.20 -31.35
C GLU A 86 38.16 16.85 -31.05
N TYR A 87 37.13 16.84 -30.20
CA TYR A 87 36.36 15.65 -29.89
C TYR A 87 35.44 15.26 -31.06
N ASN A 88 35.96 14.43 -31.97
CA ASN A 88 35.26 13.95 -33.15
C ASN A 88 35.38 12.41 -33.30
N PRO A 89 34.75 11.63 -32.41
CA PRO A 89 34.80 10.17 -32.46
C PRO A 89 34.07 9.63 -33.70
N ASN A 90 34.55 8.50 -34.21
CA ASN A 90 33.94 7.83 -35.35
C ASN A 90 32.76 6.92 -34.92
N GLU A 91 32.77 6.47 -33.68
CA GLU A 91 31.76 5.63 -33.06
C GLU A 91 30.51 6.46 -32.73
N GLU A 92 29.36 6.09 -33.31
CA GLU A 92 28.09 6.83 -33.15
C GLU A 92 27.68 7.02 -31.69
N GLU A 93 27.89 6.01 -30.84
CA GLU A 93 27.54 6.02 -29.41
C GLU A 93 28.40 6.95 -28.55
N LEU A 94 29.61 7.29 -29.02
CA LEU A 94 30.52 8.20 -28.34
C LEU A 94 30.32 9.65 -28.76
N LYS A 95 29.50 9.93 -29.78
CA LYS A 95 29.22 11.31 -30.17
C LYS A 95 28.43 12.03 -29.08
N VAL A 96 28.68 13.33 -28.92
CA VAL A 96 28.03 14.19 -27.90
C VAL A 96 26.50 14.03 -27.90
N THR A 97 25.86 14.01 -29.08
CA THR A 97 24.41 13.82 -29.20
C THR A 97 23.93 12.48 -28.63
N ALA A 98 24.66 11.39 -28.87
CA ALA A 98 24.33 10.06 -28.37
C ALA A 98 24.53 9.98 -26.85
N LEU A 99 25.62 10.56 -26.33
CA LEU A 99 25.88 10.64 -24.89
C LEU A 99 24.81 11.49 -24.16
N GLN A 100 24.37 12.61 -24.73
CA GLN A 100 23.28 13.43 -24.19
C GLN A 100 21.94 12.68 -24.18
N THR A 101 21.68 11.88 -25.22
CA THR A 101 20.50 11.01 -25.29
C THR A 101 20.56 9.96 -24.16
N LEU A 102 21.71 9.30 -23.98
CA LEU A 102 21.90 8.33 -22.91
C LEU A 102 21.75 8.96 -21.52
N LEU A 103 22.31 10.16 -21.30
CA LEU A 103 22.15 10.90 -20.05
C LEU A 103 20.68 11.19 -19.74
N THR A 104 19.91 11.57 -20.76
CA THR A 104 18.47 11.84 -20.63
C THR A 104 17.71 10.57 -20.25
N GLN A 105 18.05 9.44 -20.87
CA GLN A 105 17.46 8.14 -20.55
C GLN A 105 17.78 7.72 -19.11
N LEU A 106 19.04 7.82 -18.69
CA LEU A 106 19.46 7.49 -17.31
C LEU A 106 18.75 8.37 -16.27
N LYS A 107 18.55 9.67 -16.56
CA LYS A 107 17.75 10.56 -15.69
C LYS A 107 16.29 10.09 -15.58
N ALA A 108 15.68 9.73 -16.72
CA ALA A 108 14.30 9.27 -16.76
C ALA A 108 14.12 7.94 -15.99
N ASP A 109 15.01 6.98 -16.18
CA ASP A 109 14.96 5.67 -15.51
C ASP A 109 15.14 5.81 -13.99
N ASN A 110 16.04 6.67 -13.54
CA ASN A 110 16.23 6.96 -12.12
C ASN A 110 14.95 7.55 -11.49
N ILE A 111 14.31 8.49 -12.18
CA ILE A 111 13.03 9.07 -11.75
C ILE A 111 11.95 7.98 -11.70
N SER A 112 11.90 7.08 -12.69
CA SER A 112 10.96 5.96 -12.74
C SER A 112 11.12 5.03 -11.52
N VAL A 113 12.35 4.67 -11.15
CA VAL A 113 12.62 3.85 -9.96
C VAL A 113 12.17 4.56 -8.67
N ILE A 114 12.41 5.87 -8.56
CA ILE A 114 11.98 6.66 -7.40
C ILE A 114 10.46 6.69 -7.29
N ASN A 115 9.77 6.97 -8.39
CA ASN A 115 8.31 7.07 -8.42
C ASN A 115 7.68 5.70 -8.12
N THR A 116 8.11 4.64 -8.78
CA THR A 116 7.60 3.28 -8.55
C THR A 116 7.82 2.81 -7.10
N HIS A 117 8.96 3.14 -6.49
CA HIS A 117 9.20 2.85 -5.08
C HIS A 117 8.27 3.64 -4.15
N THR A 118 8.08 4.92 -4.43
CA THR A 118 7.19 5.81 -3.67
C THR A 118 5.75 5.32 -3.75
N ASP A 119 5.27 5.01 -4.94
CA ASP A 119 3.92 4.52 -5.20
C ASP A 119 3.68 3.17 -4.51
N TRP A 120 4.64 2.25 -4.58
CA TRP A 120 4.56 0.97 -3.89
C TRP A 120 4.51 1.16 -2.36
N SER A 121 5.34 2.04 -1.81
CA SER A 121 5.36 2.33 -0.37
C SER A 121 4.04 2.95 0.10
N ASN A 122 3.51 3.93 -0.63
CA ASN A 122 2.22 4.56 -0.34
C ASN A 122 1.06 3.56 -0.46
N SER A 123 1.10 2.66 -1.45
CA SER A 123 0.11 1.59 -1.62
C SER A 123 0.11 0.63 -0.43
N ARG A 124 1.29 0.29 0.10
CA ARG A 124 1.41 -0.53 1.31
C ARG A 124 0.87 0.17 2.55
N LEU A 125 1.18 1.45 2.75
CA LEU A 125 0.62 2.24 3.85
C LEU A 125 -0.91 2.31 3.77
N THR A 126 -1.44 2.54 2.57
CA THR A 126 -2.88 2.57 2.32
C THR A 126 -3.52 1.23 2.69
N ARG A 127 -2.95 0.12 2.19
CA ARG A 127 -3.43 -1.23 2.51
C ARG A 127 -3.39 -1.51 4.01
N ASP A 128 -2.29 -1.17 4.67
CA ASP A 128 -2.14 -1.43 6.10
C ASP A 128 -3.12 -0.58 6.93
N ASN A 129 -3.39 0.67 6.53
CA ASN A 129 -4.44 1.49 7.13
C ASN A 129 -5.83 0.88 6.96
N VAL A 130 -6.19 0.44 5.75
CA VAL A 130 -7.50 -0.21 5.49
C VAL A 130 -7.68 -1.45 6.35
N LEU A 131 -6.63 -2.25 6.52
CA LEU A 131 -6.74 -3.52 7.24
C LEU A 131 -6.64 -3.35 8.76
N TYR A 132 -5.79 -2.41 9.23
CA TYR A 132 -5.30 -2.40 10.61
C TYR A 132 -5.38 -1.06 11.32
N ALA A 133 -5.91 0.01 10.70
CA ALA A 133 -6.12 1.26 11.41
C ALA A 133 -6.97 1.03 12.67
N ASP A 134 -6.57 1.66 13.77
CA ASP A 134 -7.31 1.57 15.02
C ASP A 134 -8.73 2.12 14.81
N THR A 135 -9.71 1.39 15.31
CA THR A 135 -11.16 1.67 15.26
C THR A 135 -11.83 1.62 13.88
N THR A 136 -11.12 1.96 12.80
CA THR A 136 -11.68 2.08 11.44
C THR A 136 -11.21 0.99 10.48
N GLY A 137 -10.13 0.27 10.81
CA GLY A 137 -9.61 -0.81 9.98
C GLY A 137 -10.54 -2.03 9.95
N LEU A 138 -10.36 -2.88 8.95
CA LEU A 138 -11.13 -4.10 8.75
C LEU A 138 -11.15 -4.98 10.00
N VAL A 139 -9.99 -5.19 10.64
CA VAL A 139 -9.91 -6.05 11.84
C VAL A 139 -10.77 -5.50 12.98
N ASP A 140 -10.72 -4.20 13.26
CA ASP A 140 -11.50 -3.60 14.34
C ASP A 140 -12.98 -3.58 14.02
N THR A 141 -13.33 -3.27 12.78
CA THR A 141 -14.71 -3.33 12.30
C THR A 141 -15.27 -4.74 12.46
N ALA A 142 -14.53 -5.76 12.06
CA ALA A 142 -14.93 -7.16 12.21
C ALA A 142 -15.16 -7.56 13.68
N LEU A 143 -14.26 -7.14 14.58
CA LEU A 143 -14.42 -7.40 16.02
C LEU A 143 -15.65 -6.69 16.59
N ASN A 144 -15.92 -5.46 16.16
CA ASN A 144 -17.13 -4.72 16.54
C ASN A 144 -18.39 -5.41 16.01
N VAL A 145 -18.40 -5.91 14.78
CA VAL A 145 -19.51 -6.70 14.22
C VAL A 145 -19.76 -7.95 15.07
N LYS A 146 -18.71 -8.71 15.42
CA LYS A 146 -18.84 -9.88 16.29
C LYS A 146 -19.39 -9.50 17.67
N GLY A 147 -18.95 -8.37 18.22
CA GLY A 147 -19.49 -7.82 19.48
C GLY A 147 -20.97 -7.47 19.38
N TYR A 148 -21.38 -6.83 18.29
CA TYR A 148 -22.79 -6.52 18.02
C TYR A 148 -23.64 -7.79 17.92
N VAL A 149 -23.23 -8.77 17.10
CA VAL A 149 -23.91 -10.07 16.98
C VAL A 149 -24.05 -10.75 18.35
N LYS A 150 -22.99 -10.72 19.18
CA LYS A 150 -23.04 -11.25 20.56
C LYS A 150 -24.07 -10.53 21.42
N SER A 151 -24.13 -9.21 21.35
CA SER A 151 -25.06 -8.40 22.15
C SER A 151 -26.52 -8.58 21.70
N LEU A 152 -26.73 -8.76 20.40
CA LEU A 152 -28.05 -8.88 19.79
C LEU A 152 -28.69 -10.24 20.05
N PHE A 153 -27.96 -11.33 19.80
CA PHE A 153 -28.49 -12.70 19.92
C PHE A 153 -28.14 -13.38 21.24
N GLY A 154 -27.15 -12.87 21.98
CA GLY A 154 -26.64 -13.46 23.21
C GLY A 154 -25.40 -14.34 22.99
N ALA A 155 -24.59 -14.48 24.05
CA ALA A 155 -23.28 -15.14 24.00
C ALA A 155 -23.34 -16.67 23.77
N THR A 156 -24.48 -17.30 24.02
CA THR A 156 -24.72 -18.74 23.84
C THR A 156 -25.55 -19.06 22.59
N SER A 157 -25.87 -18.05 21.79
CA SER A 157 -26.73 -18.22 20.60
C SER A 157 -26.02 -18.98 19.47
N PRO A 158 -26.77 -19.76 18.66
CA PRO A 158 -26.23 -20.35 17.44
C PRO A 158 -25.65 -19.31 16.46
N GLN A 159 -26.26 -18.14 16.36
CA GLN A 159 -25.81 -17.02 15.53
C GLN A 159 -24.42 -16.55 15.97
N PHE A 160 -24.23 -16.30 17.26
CA PHE A 160 -22.91 -15.91 17.75
C PHE A 160 -21.88 -17.04 17.57
N ALA A 161 -22.28 -18.31 17.73
CA ALA A 161 -21.39 -19.45 17.50
C ALA A 161 -20.85 -19.51 16.05
N GLN A 162 -21.67 -19.19 15.04
CA GLN A 162 -21.25 -19.16 13.63
C GLN A 162 -20.13 -18.14 13.37
N VAL A 163 -20.20 -16.96 14.00
CA VAL A 163 -19.22 -15.89 13.77
C VAL A 163 -18.03 -15.92 14.74
N LYS A 164 -18.20 -16.51 15.93
CA LYS A 164 -17.20 -16.51 17.00
C LYS A 164 -15.86 -17.10 16.56
N GLY A 165 -15.87 -18.18 15.79
CA GLY A 165 -14.67 -18.88 15.32
C GLY A 165 -13.90 -18.18 14.19
N ILE A 166 -14.49 -17.18 13.54
CA ILE A 166 -13.85 -16.46 12.44
C ILE A 166 -12.70 -15.61 12.98
N GLU A 167 -11.46 -15.92 12.59
CA GLU A 167 -10.25 -15.26 13.11
C GLU A 167 -9.88 -14.01 12.32
N PHE A 168 -9.46 -12.96 13.02
CA PHE A 168 -8.86 -11.77 12.44
C PHE A 168 -7.53 -11.49 13.13
N LYS A 169 -6.47 -11.29 12.35
CA LYS A 169 -5.11 -11.08 12.86
C LYS A 169 -4.67 -9.65 12.59
N ARG A 170 -4.18 -8.94 13.60
CA ARG A 170 -3.54 -7.62 13.40
C ARG A 170 -2.21 -7.78 12.65
N GLY A 171 -1.83 -6.76 11.89
CA GLY A 171 -0.50 -6.68 11.29
C GLY A 171 0.58 -6.77 12.37
N LYS A 172 1.68 -7.47 12.07
CA LYS A 172 2.89 -7.39 12.91
C LYS A 172 3.61 -6.11 12.52
N ASN A 173 3.76 -5.19 13.47
CA ASN A 173 4.64 -4.03 13.33
C ASN A 173 6.10 -4.46 13.10
#